data_AF-A0A6I4IIG4-F1
#
_entry.id   AF-A0A6I4IIG4-F1
#
_cell.length_a   1.000
_cell.length_b   1.000
_cell.length_c   1.000
_cell.angle_alpha   90.00
_cell.angle_beta   90.00
_cell.angle_gamma   90.00
#
_symmetry.space_group_name_H-M   'P 1'
#
loop_
_entity.id
_entity.type
_entity.pdbx_description
1 polymer ?
#
loop_
_entity_poly.entity_id
_entity_poly.type
_entity_poly.pdbx_seq_one_letter_code
_entity_poly.pdbx_strand_id
1 'polypeptide(L)'
;MKTLKYLIFFTVALGFAFTSEAQDSDSTKKAKHVHKDMKAEEVKQLLDSKSFVFKAEYANPLGGPYTTLNGRMFNLSPDGTGHIYLNYNYDVRIKPDSVIAFLPYFGRATMAVPYGTNSDNGVQFTSTKFEYGSKVGKKGNTTITINPKDARYTNRMILDVTTSGRATLQVLSNNKNSISYDGYIAEK
;
A
#
# COMPACT_ATOMS: atom_id res chain seq x y z
N MET A 1 -14.54 -56.02 33.67
CA MET A 1 -13.37 -56.46 34.48
C MET A 1 -12.25 -55.46 34.18
N LYS A 2 -12.03 -54.48 35.05
CA LYS A 2 -11.03 -54.52 36.16
C LYS A 2 -9.59 -54.50 35.60
N THR A 3 -8.98 -53.34 35.38
CA THR A 3 -8.08 -52.57 36.30
C THR A 3 -6.61 -53.00 36.29
N LEU A 4 -5.75 -52.01 35.98
CA LEU A 4 -4.52 -51.61 36.69
C LEU A 4 -3.24 -52.44 36.56
N LYS A 5 -2.13 -51.79 36.17
CA LYS A 5 -0.90 -51.71 36.97
C LYS A 5 0.02 -50.58 36.48
N TYR A 6 0.23 -49.61 37.36
CA TYR A 6 1.28 -48.59 37.32
C TYR A 6 2.64 -49.23 37.61
N LEU A 7 3.71 -48.70 37.01
CA LEU A 7 5.04 -48.77 37.61
C LEU A 7 5.71 -47.40 37.53
N ILE A 8 6.04 -46.91 38.73
CA ILE A 8 6.70 -45.66 39.06
C ILE A 8 8.21 -45.84 38.85
N PHE A 9 8.89 -44.86 38.25
CA PHE A 9 10.28 -44.58 38.58
C PHE A 9 10.42 -43.12 38.99
N PHE A 10 10.78 -42.98 40.26
CA PHE A 10 11.02 -41.74 40.99
C PHE A 10 12.54 -41.62 41.12
N THR A 11 13.14 -40.59 40.53
CA THR A 11 14.45 -40.10 40.97
C THR A 11 14.46 -38.59 40.91
N VAL A 12 14.50 -38.02 42.10
CA VAL A 12 14.70 -36.62 42.48
C VAL A 12 16.20 -36.36 42.62
N ALA A 13 16.68 -35.22 42.13
CA ALA A 13 17.80 -34.39 42.63
C ALA A 13 18.31 -33.51 41.47
N LEU A 14 18.72 -32.26 41.60
CA LEU A 14 18.72 -31.26 42.67
C LEU A 14 19.00 -29.91 41.95
N GLY A 15 18.64 -28.80 42.58
CA GLY A 15 18.54 -27.48 41.97
C GLY A 15 19.82 -26.87 41.38
N PHE A 16 19.59 -26.00 40.39
CA PHE A 16 20.33 -24.75 40.25
C PHE A 16 19.31 -23.64 39.98
N ALA A 17 19.19 -22.74 40.96
CA ALA A 17 18.51 -21.47 40.79
C ALA A 17 19.48 -20.52 40.07
N PHE A 18 19.07 -20.00 38.92
CA PHE A 18 19.47 -18.68 38.45
C PHE A 18 18.21 -17.98 37.96
N THR A 19 17.84 -16.93 38.68
CA THR A 19 16.73 -16.04 38.41
C THR A 19 17.11 -15.03 37.33
N SER A 20 16.11 -14.71 36.50
CA SER A 20 15.87 -13.42 35.83
C SER A 20 17.01 -12.80 35.01
N GLU A 21 16.81 -12.79 33.70
CA GLU A 21 16.87 -11.56 32.92
C GLU A 21 15.75 -11.60 31.89
N ALA A 22 14.63 -10.99 32.29
CA ALA A 22 13.60 -10.54 31.37
C ALA A 22 14.20 -9.42 30.53
N GLN A 23 14.62 -9.72 29.30
CA GLN A 23 14.86 -8.67 28.32
C GLN A 23 13.52 -8.25 27.76
N ASP A 24 12.92 -7.30 28.48
CA ASP A 24 11.92 -6.38 27.97
C ASP A 24 12.47 -5.74 26.69
N SER A 25 11.89 -6.13 25.55
CA SER A 25 11.98 -5.37 24.32
C SER A 25 10.57 -5.12 23.83
N ASP A 26 9.88 -4.21 24.51
CA ASP A 26 8.73 -3.45 24.03
C ASP A 26 9.10 -2.56 22.82
N SER A 27 9.74 -3.15 21.80
CA SER A 27 10.15 -2.49 20.56
C SER A 27 9.59 -3.15 19.29
N THR A 28 8.92 -4.31 19.40
CA THR A 28 8.28 -4.98 18.24
C THR A 28 6.80 -4.61 18.03
N LYS A 29 6.30 -3.57 18.71
CA LYS A 29 4.95 -3.00 18.51
C LYS A 29 4.93 -1.67 17.74
N LYS A 30 6.06 -1.26 17.14
CA LYS A 30 6.15 -0.07 16.26
C LYS A 30 6.57 -0.43 14.84
N ALA A 31 5.73 -1.22 14.17
CA ALA A 31 5.62 -1.31 12.71
C ALA A 31 4.36 -2.11 12.33
N LYS A 32 3.18 -1.61 12.71
CA LYS A 32 1.90 -2.15 12.19
C LYS A 32 1.01 -1.01 11.71
N HIS A 33 1.35 -0.47 10.55
CA HIS A 33 0.32 -0.10 9.59
C HIS A 33 -0.02 -1.38 8.83
N VAL A 34 -0.74 -2.28 9.50
CA VAL A 34 -1.28 -3.47 8.85
C VAL A 34 -2.78 -3.26 8.88
N HIS A 35 -3.31 -2.81 7.75
CA HIS A 35 -4.73 -2.93 7.51
C HIS A 35 -5.16 -4.38 7.76
N LYS A 36 -6.23 -4.55 8.53
CA LYS A 36 -6.82 -5.87 8.77
C LYS A 36 -7.57 -6.28 7.50
N ASP A 37 -7.28 -7.46 6.99
CA ASP A 37 -7.96 -8.01 5.80
C ASP A 37 -9.49 -7.90 5.94
N MET A 38 -10.11 -7.40 4.87
CA MET A 38 -11.56 -7.32 4.71
C MET A 38 -12.13 -8.68 4.32
N LYS A 39 -13.44 -8.89 4.55
CA LYS A 39 -14.14 -10.05 4.01
C LYS A 39 -14.35 -9.85 2.50
N ALA A 40 -14.23 -10.93 1.71
CA ALA A 40 -14.37 -10.86 0.26
C ALA A 40 -15.71 -10.27 -0.22
N GLU A 41 -16.80 -10.54 0.49
CA GLU A 41 -18.12 -9.99 0.16
C GLU A 41 -18.19 -8.47 0.41
N GLU A 42 -17.56 -7.99 1.46
CA GLU A 42 -17.47 -6.56 1.80
C GLU A 42 -16.66 -5.81 0.73
N VAL A 43 -15.52 -6.39 0.31
CA VAL A 43 -14.72 -5.88 -0.81
C VAL A 43 -15.57 -5.79 -2.07
N LYS A 44 -16.32 -6.85 -2.40
CA LYS A 44 -17.18 -6.87 -3.58
C LYS A 44 -18.23 -5.76 -3.53
N GLN A 45 -18.94 -5.61 -2.41
CA GLN A 45 -19.94 -4.55 -2.22
C GLN A 45 -19.33 -3.15 -2.36
N LEU A 46 -18.14 -2.95 -1.79
CA LEU A 46 -17.42 -1.68 -1.86
C LEU A 46 -17.02 -1.34 -3.32
N LEU A 47 -16.54 -2.31 -4.08
CA LEU A 47 -16.19 -2.14 -5.49
C LEU A 47 -17.43 -1.93 -6.38
N ASP A 48 -18.52 -2.66 -6.11
CA ASP A 48 -19.80 -2.55 -6.83
C ASP A 48 -20.43 -1.15 -6.64
N SER A 49 -20.26 -0.54 -5.45
CA SER A 49 -20.74 0.82 -5.16
C SER A 49 -20.03 1.91 -5.97
N LYS A 50 -18.81 1.64 -6.47
CA LYS A 50 -17.90 2.64 -7.08
C LYS A 50 -17.65 3.85 -6.19
N SER A 51 -17.77 3.69 -4.88
CA SER A 51 -17.61 4.74 -3.87
C SER A 51 -16.70 4.25 -2.75
N PHE A 52 -15.40 4.41 -2.93
CA PHE A 52 -14.39 3.90 -1.99
C PHE A 52 -13.10 4.70 -2.07
N VAL A 53 -12.19 4.42 -1.14
CA VAL A 53 -10.90 5.10 -1.05
C VAL A 53 -9.79 4.07 -1.10
N PHE A 54 -8.83 4.27 -2.00
CA PHE A 54 -7.55 3.57 -1.96
C PHE A 54 -6.59 4.36 -1.06
N LYS A 55 -6.10 3.74 0.02
CA LYS A 55 -5.11 4.30 0.94
C LYS A 55 -3.73 3.75 0.56
N ALA A 56 -2.79 4.63 0.23
CA ALA A 56 -1.43 4.24 -0.14
C ALA A 56 -0.54 4.11 1.09
N GLU A 57 0.17 2.97 1.22
CA GLU A 57 1.12 2.69 2.29
C GLU A 57 2.57 2.76 1.79
N TYR A 58 2.79 2.38 0.53
CA TYR A 58 4.10 2.36 -0.11
C TYR A 58 4.04 2.98 -1.50
N ALA A 59 5.14 3.61 -1.91
CA ALA A 59 5.35 4.06 -3.29
C ALA A 59 6.53 3.33 -3.93
N ASN A 60 6.34 2.97 -5.19
CA ASN A 60 7.22 2.12 -5.99
C ASN A 60 7.51 2.80 -7.34
N PRO A 61 8.47 3.74 -7.39
CA PRO A 61 8.86 4.37 -8.66
C PRO A 61 9.54 3.35 -9.57
N LEU A 62 9.35 3.48 -10.89
CA LEU A 62 9.99 2.59 -11.87
C LEU A 62 11.53 2.54 -11.76
N GLY A 63 12.16 3.62 -11.31
CA GLY A 63 13.61 3.72 -11.11
C GLY A 63 14.12 3.22 -9.76
N GLY A 64 13.25 2.61 -8.95
CA GLY A 64 13.55 2.23 -7.56
C GLY A 64 13.44 3.38 -6.57
N PRO A 65 13.77 3.16 -5.28
CA PRO A 65 13.57 4.12 -4.20
C PRO A 65 14.68 5.16 -4.13
N TYR A 66 15.13 5.69 -5.27
CA TYR A 66 16.24 6.64 -5.33
C TYR A 66 15.81 7.97 -5.92
N THR A 67 16.29 9.06 -5.33
CA THR A 67 16.16 10.41 -5.89
C THR A 67 17.51 11.11 -5.95
N THR A 68 17.65 12.07 -6.85
CA THR A 68 18.85 12.91 -6.94
C THR A 68 18.51 14.33 -6.51
N LEU A 69 19.16 14.82 -5.46
CA LEU A 69 19.05 16.20 -4.99
C LEU A 69 20.45 16.82 -4.99
N ASN A 70 20.60 17.97 -5.63
CA ASN A 70 21.88 18.69 -5.72
C ASN A 70 23.06 17.81 -6.20
N GLY A 71 22.81 16.94 -7.19
CA GLY A 71 23.82 16.03 -7.74
C GLY A 71 24.17 14.83 -6.86
N ARG A 72 23.50 14.65 -5.71
CA ARG A 72 23.71 13.51 -4.80
C ARG A 72 22.53 12.56 -4.85
N MET A 73 22.81 11.26 -4.88
CA MET A 73 21.79 10.22 -4.81
C MET A 73 21.39 9.96 -3.35
N PHE A 74 20.09 9.90 -3.09
CA PHE A 74 19.50 9.59 -1.79
C PHE A 74 18.63 8.34 -1.91
N ASN A 75 18.82 7.39 -1.00
CA ASN A 75 17.93 6.26 -0.84
C ASN A 75 16.72 6.67 0.02
N LEU A 76 15.52 6.44 -0.50
CA LEU A 76 14.23 6.73 0.12
C LEU A 76 13.58 5.49 0.77
N SER A 77 14.24 4.33 0.70
CA SER A 77 13.91 3.08 1.41
C SER A 77 14.98 2.82 2.49
N PRO A 78 14.89 3.50 3.65
CA PRO A 78 15.87 3.35 4.73
C PRO A 78 15.83 1.96 5.38
N ASP A 79 14.75 1.22 5.21
CA ASP A 79 14.56 -0.15 5.69
C ASP A 79 15.13 -1.23 4.76
N GLY A 80 15.65 -0.84 3.58
CA GLY A 80 16.23 -1.76 2.61
C GLY A 80 15.21 -2.63 1.88
N THR A 81 13.90 -2.37 2.03
CA THR A 81 12.84 -3.16 1.39
C THR A 81 12.71 -2.91 -0.10
N GLY A 82 13.32 -1.85 -0.62
CA GLY A 82 13.17 -1.43 -2.01
C GLY A 82 11.92 -0.57 -2.25
N HIS A 83 11.14 -0.30 -1.19
CA HIS A 83 9.90 0.47 -1.23
C HIS A 83 10.03 1.77 -0.45
N ILE A 84 9.36 2.83 -0.92
CA ILE A 84 9.29 4.09 -0.19
C ILE A 84 8.07 4.03 0.72
N TYR A 85 8.30 3.94 2.03
CA TYR A 85 7.23 3.96 3.01
C TYR A 85 6.56 5.35 3.09
N LEU A 86 5.23 5.39 3.11
CA LEU A 86 4.43 6.60 3.16
C LEU A 86 3.84 6.81 4.56
N ASN A 87 4.21 7.92 5.21
CA ASN A 87 3.80 8.25 6.58
C ASN A 87 2.71 9.33 6.67
N TYR A 88 1.99 9.58 5.58
CA TYR A 88 0.91 10.56 5.51
C TYR A 88 -0.33 9.94 4.86
N ASN A 89 -1.48 10.60 5.01
CA ASN A 89 -2.75 10.18 4.43
C ASN A 89 -2.80 10.44 2.91
N TYR A 90 -2.02 9.66 2.16
CA TYR A 90 -2.06 9.67 0.69
C TYR A 90 -3.13 8.70 0.20
N ASP A 91 -4.00 9.20 -0.69
CA ASP A 91 -5.14 8.43 -1.13
C ASP A 91 -5.64 8.77 -2.53
N VAL A 92 -6.47 7.86 -3.05
CA VAL A 92 -7.31 8.10 -4.22
C VAL A 92 -8.74 7.82 -3.83
N ARG A 93 -9.58 8.85 -3.90
CA ARG A 93 -11.01 8.75 -3.62
C ARG A 93 -11.75 8.57 -4.94
N ILE A 94 -12.44 7.45 -5.06
CA ILE A 94 -13.21 7.07 -6.24
C ILE A 94 -14.68 7.21 -5.88
N LYS A 95 -15.40 8.00 -6.66
CA LYS A 95 -16.84 8.21 -6.56
C LYS A 95 -17.49 8.01 -7.93
N PRO A 96 -18.81 7.83 -7.99
CA PRO A 96 -19.51 7.74 -9.26
C PRO A 96 -19.32 8.96 -10.19
N ASP A 97 -19.11 10.14 -9.62
CA ASP A 97 -19.03 11.43 -10.33
C ASP A 97 -17.62 12.02 -10.39
N SER A 98 -16.68 11.51 -9.59
CA SER A 98 -15.38 12.14 -9.41
C SER A 98 -14.30 11.17 -8.97
N VAL A 99 -13.08 11.41 -9.46
CA VAL A 99 -11.85 10.76 -8.98
C VAL A 99 -10.92 11.83 -8.45
N ILE A 100 -10.53 11.72 -7.18
CA ILE A 100 -9.65 12.68 -6.51
C ILE A 100 -8.40 11.95 -6.09
N ALA A 101 -7.27 12.28 -6.70
CA ALA A 101 -5.98 11.69 -6.37
C ALA A 101 -5.14 12.69 -5.54
N PHE A 102 -4.54 12.18 -4.47
CA PHE A 102 -3.57 12.90 -3.66
C PHE A 102 -2.42 11.94 -3.30
N LEU A 103 -1.48 11.76 -4.24
CA LEU A 103 -0.35 10.85 -4.08
C LEU A 103 0.99 11.58 -4.32
N PRO A 104 2.06 11.20 -3.60
CA PRO A 104 3.39 11.75 -3.80
C PRO A 104 4.08 11.09 -5.00
N TYR A 105 4.92 11.81 -5.73
CA TYR A 105 5.67 11.23 -6.85
C TYR A 105 7.18 11.29 -6.57
N PHE A 106 7.87 10.16 -6.73
CA PHE A 106 9.31 10.02 -6.42
C PHE A 106 10.17 9.64 -7.63
N GLY A 107 9.69 9.92 -8.85
CA GLY A 107 10.43 9.62 -10.08
C GLY A 107 11.15 10.84 -10.69
N ARG A 108 11.92 10.60 -11.74
CA ARG A 108 12.49 11.66 -12.58
C ARG A 108 11.41 12.20 -13.52
N ALA A 109 11.29 13.52 -13.64
CA ALA A 109 10.52 14.13 -14.72
C ALA A 109 11.35 14.05 -16.02
N THR A 110 10.74 13.60 -17.11
CA THR A 110 11.44 13.45 -18.41
C THR A 110 11.36 14.72 -19.26
N MET A 111 10.55 15.70 -18.86
CA MET A 111 10.44 17.00 -19.51
C MET A 111 10.85 18.13 -18.58
N ALA A 112 11.39 19.21 -19.16
CA ALA A 112 11.74 20.44 -18.46
C ALA A 112 10.49 21.05 -17.82
N VAL A 113 10.28 20.76 -16.54
CA VAL A 113 9.27 21.44 -15.73
C VAL A 113 9.82 22.83 -15.43
N PRO A 114 9.10 23.93 -15.73
CA PRO A 114 9.56 25.28 -15.41
C PRO A 114 9.96 25.38 -13.94
N TYR A 115 11.16 25.90 -13.70
CA TYR A 115 11.69 26.09 -12.36
C TYR A 115 10.75 27.03 -11.58
N GLY A 116 10.11 26.55 -10.50
CA GLY A 116 9.37 27.41 -9.57
C GLY A 116 7.88 27.12 -9.33
N THR A 117 7.25 26.14 -9.97
CA THR A 117 5.87 25.74 -9.59
C THR A 117 5.91 24.59 -8.58
N ASN A 118 5.99 24.92 -7.29
CA ASN A 118 6.01 23.99 -6.16
C ASN A 118 4.76 23.07 -6.05
N SER A 119 3.78 23.18 -6.95
CA SER A 119 2.51 22.44 -6.94
C SER A 119 2.46 21.17 -7.82
N ASP A 120 3.44 20.94 -8.71
CA ASP A 120 3.39 19.87 -9.74
C ASP A 120 4.23 18.61 -9.39
N ASN A 121 4.49 18.40 -8.10
CA ASN A 121 5.43 17.38 -7.61
C ASN A 121 4.79 16.03 -7.26
N GLY A 122 3.48 15.86 -7.41
CA GLY A 122 2.76 14.62 -7.09
C GLY A 122 1.74 14.23 -8.17
N VAL A 123 1.06 13.11 -7.95
CA VAL A 123 -0.16 12.76 -8.69
C VAL A 123 -1.32 13.37 -7.91
N GLN A 124 -1.60 14.65 -8.21
CA GLN A 124 -2.63 15.43 -7.53
C GLN A 124 -3.60 16.02 -8.54
N PHE A 125 -4.84 15.55 -8.52
CA PHE A 125 -5.90 16.08 -9.39
C PHE A 125 -7.28 15.74 -8.86
N THR A 126 -8.28 16.47 -9.35
CA THR A 126 -9.68 16.07 -9.32
C THR A 126 -10.18 15.96 -10.75
N SER A 127 -10.75 14.82 -11.11
CA SER A 127 -11.33 14.56 -12.42
C SER A 127 -12.83 14.34 -12.25
N THR A 128 -13.62 15.08 -13.02
CA THR A 128 -15.07 14.84 -13.17
C THR A 128 -15.42 14.28 -14.55
N LYS A 129 -14.43 14.22 -15.45
CA LYS A 129 -14.53 13.61 -16.78
C LYS A 129 -13.56 12.43 -16.87
N PHE A 130 -14.05 11.22 -16.63
CA PHE A 130 -13.24 10.01 -16.71
C PHE A 130 -14.03 8.83 -17.26
N GLU A 131 -13.31 7.90 -17.87
CA GLU A 131 -13.85 6.56 -18.14
C GLU A 131 -13.52 5.63 -16.98
N TYR A 132 -14.44 4.74 -16.64
CA TYR A 132 -14.27 3.72 -15.60
C TYR A 132 -14.59 2.34 -16.17
N GLY A 133 -13.62 1.43 -16.12
CA GLY A 133 -13.79 0.01 -16.43
C GLY A 133 -13.48 -0.85 -15.21
N SER A 134 -14.22 -1.93 -15.02
CA SER A 134 -13.96 -2.94 -13.98
C SER A 134 -14.00 -4.32 -14.59
N LYS A 135 -13.02 -5.16 -14.27
CA LYS A 135 -12.92 -6.54 -14.74
C LYS A 135 -12.55 -7.46 -13.59
N VAL A 136 -13.42 -8.42 -13.30
CA VAL A 136 -13.11 -9.49 -12.35
C VAL A 136 -12.21 -10.52 -13.02
N GLY A 137 -11.06 -10.77 -12.40
CA GLY A 137 -10.07 -11.74 -12.82
C GLY A 137 -10.32 -13.14 -12.26
N LYS A 138 -9.42 -14.08 -12.59
CA LYS A 138 -9.43 -15.42 -12.00
C LYS A 138 -9.13 -15.30 -10.49
N LYS A 139 -9.79 -16.11 -9.66
CA LYS A 139 -9.69 -16.11 -8.18
C LYS A 139 -10.34 -14.92 -7.46
N GLY A 140 -11.18 -14.13 -8.13
CA GLY A 140 -12.00 -13.09 -7.48
C GLY A 140 -11.32 -11.73 -7.30
N ASN A 141 -10.07 -11.58 -7.73
CA ASN A 141 -9.42 -10.26 -7.78
C ASN A 141 -10.09 -9.39 -8.83
N THR A 142 -10.11 -8.08 -8.63
CA THR A 142 -10.75 -7.12 -9.52
C THR A 142 -9.75 -6.08 -10.01
N THR A 143 -9.66 -5.91 -11.33
CA THR A 143 -8.87 -4.85 -11.96
C THR A 143 -9.80 -3.72 -12.36
N ILE A 144 -9.55 -2.52 -11.84
CA ILE A 144 -10.25 -1.29 -12.17
C ILE A 144 -9.33 -0.43 -13.03
N THR A 145 -9.84 0.08 -14.15
CA THR A 145 -9.13 1.02 -15.02
C THR A 145 -9.87 2.34 -15.05
N ILE A 146 -9.17 3.42 -14.73
CA ILE A 146 -9.68 4.79 -14.75
C ILE A 146 -8.86 5.58 -15.78
N ASN A 147 -9.53 6.21 -16.75
CA ASN A 147 -8.90 7.11 -17.71
C ASN A 147 -9.46 8.53 -17.54
N PRO A 148 -8.83 9.38 -16.71
CA PRO A 148 -9.17 10.80 -16.64
C PRO A 148 -8.98 11.50 -17.99
N LYS A 149 -9.88 12.43 -18.33
CA LYS A 149 -9.83 13.23 -19.57
C LYS A 149 -9.52 14.70 -19.33
N ASP A 150 -9.59 15.13 -18.07
CA ASP A 150 -9.37 16.49 -17.58
C ASP A 150 -8.18 16.58 -16.59
N ALA A 151 -7.51 15.46 -16.31
CA ALA A 151 -6.25 15.48 -15.56
C ALA A 151 -5.08 15.88 -16.48
N ARG A 152 -4.29 16.87 -16.07
CA ARG A 152 -3.21 17.46 -16.89
C ARG A 152 -2.13 16.46 -17.31
N TYR A 153 -1.73 15.58 -16.39
CA TYR A 153 -0.57 14.70 -16.57
C TYR A 153 -0.87 13.21 -16.43
N THR A 154 -1.96 12.85 -15.75
CA THR A 154 -2.36 11.46 -15.53
C THR A 154 -3.28 11.00 -16.64
N ASN A 155 -2.82 10.07 -17.47
CA ASN A 155 -3.61 9.53 -18.59
C ASN A 155 -4.36 8.25 -18.22
N ARG A 156 -3.84 7.46 -17.27
CA ARG A 156 -4.45 6.19 -16.86
C ARG A 156 -4.05 5.80 -15.45
N MET A 157 -5.00 5.23 -14.72
CA MET A 157 -4.81 4.57 -13.44
C MET A 157 -5.34 3.15 -13.53
N ILE A 158 -4.56 2.18 -13.06
CA ILE A 158 -4.92 0.76 -13.03
C ILE A 158 -4.83 0.32 -11.57
N LEU A 159 -5.96 -0.04 -10.98
CA LEU A 159 -6.06 -0.48 -9.59
C LEU A 159 -6.42 -1.96 -9.56
N ASP A 160 -5.49 -2.78 -9.11
CA ASP A 160 -5.70 -4.21 -8.88
C ASP A 160 -6.03 -4.45 -7.41
N VAL A 161 -7.22 -5.00 -7.15
CA VAL A 161 -7.76 -5.24 -5.81
C VAL A 161 -7.89 -6.74 -5.56
N THR A 162 -7.34 -7.22 -4.46
CA THR A 162 -7.48 -8.60 -4.00
C THR A 162 -8.79 -8.80 -3.25
N THR A 163 -9.21 -10.06 -3.07
CA THR A 163 -10.38 -10.41 -2.25
C THR A 163 -10.24 -10.07 -0.77
N SER A 164 -9.04 -9.71 -0.29
CA SER A 164 -8.80 -9.27 1.09
C SER A 164 -8.83 -7.75 1.26
N GLY A 165 -9.05 -6.99 0.18
CA GLY A 165 -9.05 -5.52 0.20
C GLY A 165 -7.66 -4.91 0.02
N ARG A 166 -6.60 -5.72 -0.06
CA ARG A 166 -5.27 -5.24 -0.49
C ARG A 166 -5.33 -4.80 -1.94
N ALA A 167 -4.58 -3.76 -2.27
CA ALA A 167 -4.58 -3.24 -3.63
C ALA A 167 -3.23 -2.66 -4.04
N THR A 168 -2.98 -2.73 -5.34
CA THR A 168 -1.85 -2.06 -5.99
C THR A 168 -2.41 -1.12 -7.05
N LEU A 169 -1.99 0.13 -6.99
CA LEU A 169 -2.37 1.16 -7.94
C LEU A 169 -1.18 1.50 -8.82
N GLN A 170 -1.30 1.33 -10.14
CA GLN A 170 -0.36 1.86 -11.12
C GLN A 170 -0.88 3.15 -11.73
N VAL A 171 -0.05 4.20 -11.70
CA VAL A 171 -0.35 5.48 -12.35
C VAL A 171 0.56 5.65 -13.56
N LEU A 172 -0.05 5.82 -14.72
CA LEU A 172 0.62 6.20 -15.95
C LEU A 172 0.49 7.72 -16.12
N SER A 173 1.56 8.35 -16.61
CA SER A 173 1.60 9.78 -16.89
C SER A 173 2.23 10.04 -18.25
N ASN A 174 1.91 11.19 -18.86
CA ASN A 174 2.43 11.59 -20.17
C ASN A 174 3.82 12.26 -20.11
N ASN A 175 4.17 12.88 -18.97
CA ASN A 175 5.38 13.71 -18.80
C ASN A 175 6.34 13.16 -17.72
N LYS A 176 6.02 12.01 -17.15
CA LYS A 176 6.69 11.38 -16.02
C LYS A 176 6.67 9.87 -16.22
N ASN A 177 7.68 9.18 -15.71
CA ASN A 177 7.68 7.72 -15.67
C ASN A 177 6.49 7.21 -14.84
N SER A 178 6.05 5.97 -15.11
CA SER A 178 5.04 5.34 -14.29
C SER A 178 5.54 5.14 -12.85
N ILE A 179 4.59 5.14 -11.93
CA ILE A 179 4.78 4.84 -10.51
C ILE A 179 3.66 3.92 -10.06
N SER A 180 3.95 2.97 -9.19
CA SER A 180 2.93 2.20 -8.50
C SER A 180 2.92 2.48 -7.00
N TYR A 181 1.80 2.15 -6.36
CA TYR A 181 1.59 2.29 -4.93
C TYR A 181 0.94 1.01 -4.41
N ASP A 182 1.41 0.53 -3.28
CA ASP A 182 0.77 -0.57 -2.56
C ASP A 182 -0.01 -0.03 -1.37
N GLY A 183 -1.13 -0.68 -1.08
CA GLY A 183 -2.01 -0.27 -0.01
C GLY A 183 -3.25 -1.14 0.11
N TYR A 184 -4.38 -0.50 0.39
CA TYR A 184 -5.65 -1.17 0.59
C TYR A 184 -6.82 -0.25 0.24
N ILE A 185 -7.98 -0.84 -0.02
CA ILE A 185 -9.23 -0.10 -0.15
C ILE A 185 -9.92 0.02 1.20
N ALA A 186 -10.65 1.10 1.40
CA ALA A 186 -11.47 1.34 2.57
C ALA A 186 -12.76 2.06 2.18
N GLU A 187 -13.75 2.01 3.07
CA GLU A 187 -14.89 2.90 3.01
C GLU A 187 -14.44 4.37 3.09
N LYS A 188 -15.27 5.26 2.54
CA LYS A 188 -14.98 6.69 2.42
C LYS A 188 -15.02 7.43 3.75
#